data_AF-A0A936CGZ7-F1
#
_entry.id   AF-A0A936CGZ7-F1
#
_cell.length_a   1.000
_cell.length_b   1.000
_cell.length_c   1.000
_cell.angle_alpha   90.00
_cell.angle_beta   90.00
_cell.angle_gamma   90.00
#
_symmetry.space_group_name_H-M   'P 1'
#
loop_
_entity.id
_entity.type
_entity.pdbx_description
1 polymer ?
#
loop_
_entity_poly.entity_id
_entity_poly.type
_entity_poly.pdbx_seq_one_letter_code
_entity_poly.pdbx_strand_id
1 'polypeptide(L)'
;MRGLLLGGALACAAALACAQDAAPAPPAATATEAEFVERQIESDEGPLRFFWRALTATAPGPDATIAPDTALNTSWLLHRHLARGAIEDAALLSNAPRRRYEELKRYLEGVGKEAFRQVFGEYFVPGNRPVAEAAIGPHRLIVWHLQNADRLAGEYYVEIEGRFMIDDGPSVPRNRLRRVLASLRAGQLPASLPADPDKISE
;
A
#
# COMPACT_ATOMS: atom_id res chain seq x y z
N MET A 1 -16.64 62.39 52.51
CA MET A 1 -17.74 61.71 53.24
C MET A 1 -18.04 60.43 52.47
N ARG A 2 -17.78 59.25 53.06
CA ARG A 2 -18.80 58.29 53.57
C ARG A 2 -19.85 57.95 52.50
N GLY A 3 -20.16 56.72 52.09
CA GLY A 3 -19.82 55.33 52.44
C GLY A 3 -20.49 54.41 51.38
N LEU A 4 -19.97 53.21 51.06
CA LEU A 4 -20.46 51.87 51.51
C LEU A 4 -22.02 51.76 51.51
N LEU A 5 -22.72 50.79 50.89
CA LEU A 5 -22.52 49.32 50.79
C LEU A 5 -23.65 48.66 49.93
N LEU A 6 -23.49 47.35 49.68
CA LEU A 6 -24.47 46.32 49.21
C LEU A 6 -24.74 46.29 47.70
N GLY A 7 -24.77 45.16 46.99
CA GLY A 7 -24.66 43.73 47.30
C GLY A 7 -24.91 43.01 45.96
N GLY A 8 -24.08 42.08 45.52
CA GLY A 8 -24.44 40.66 45.59
C GLY A 8 -25.45 40.22 44.54
N ALA A 9 -24.98 39.73 43.39
CA ALA A 9 -25.63 38.67 42.61
C ALA A 9 -24.64 38.09 41.60
N LEU A 10 -24.06 36.93 41.96
CA LEU A 10 -23.50 36.00 40.99
C LEU A 10 -24.62 35.57 40.04
N ALA A 11 -24.46 35.80 38.75
CA ALA A 11 -25.24 35.12 37.72
C ALA A 11 -24.27 34.31 36.85
N CYS A 12 -24.39 32.99 36.95
CA CYS A 12 -23.70 32.00 36.14
C CYS A 12 -23.86 32.30 34.65
N ALA A 13 -22.73 32.46 33.96
CA ALA A 13 -22.67 32.35 32.51
C ALA A 13 -22.85 30.87 32.13
N ALA A 14 -24.02 30.52 31.61
CA ALA A 14 -24.25 29.26 30.94
C ALA A 14 -23.58 29.34 29.55
N ALA A 15 -22.34 28.84 29.46
CA ALA A 15 -21.72 28.57 28.17
C ALA A 15 -22.40 27.35 27.55
N LEU A 16 -23.17 27.57 26.48
CA LEU A 16 -23.58 26.51 25.57
C LEU A 16 -22.31 25.94 24.93
N ALA A 17 -21.85 24.79 25.42
CA ALA A 17 -20.89 23.96 24.72
C ALA A 17 -21.61 23.30 23.54
N CYS A 18 -21.34 23.76 22.31
CA CYS A 18 -21.62 22.99 21.12
C CYS A 18 -20.69 21.77 21.13
N ALA A 19 -21.17 20.64 21.64
CA ALA A 19 -20.58 19.35 21.38
C ALA A 19 -20.80 19.05 19.89
N GLN A 20 -19.78 19.32 19.06
CA GLN A 20 -19.70 18.71 17.75
C GLN A 20 -19.43 17.23 17.98
N ASP A 21 -20.44 16.41 17.70
CA ASP A 21 -20.26 14.98 17.43
C ASP A 21 -19.17 14.85 16.36
N ALA A 22 -17.95 14.55 16.79
CA ALA A 22 -16.90 14.10 15.91
C ALA A 22 -17.35 12.74 15.38
N ALA A 23 -17.77 12.71 14.12
CA ALA A 23 -18.06 11.48 13.40
C ALA A 23 -16.89 10.50 13.62
N PRO A 24 -17.17 9.21 13.91
CA PRO A 24 -16.11 8.24 14.12
C PRO A 24 -15.20 8.23 12.90
N ALA A 25 -13.89 8.32 13.15
CA ALA A 25 -12.88 8.20 12.11
C ALA A 25 -13.19 6.95 11.26
N PRO A 26 -13.09 7.02 9.93
CA PRO A 26 -13.28 5.84 9.10
C PRO A 26 -12.35 4.74 9.58
N PRO A 27 -12.81 3.47 9.65
CA PRO A 27 -11.98 2.39 10.13
C PRO A 27 -10.68 2.37 9.33
N ALA A 28 -9.54 2.31 10.04
CA ALA A 28 -8.27 1.97 9.45
C ALA A 28 -8.46 0.73 8.57
N ALA A 29 -7.83 0.70 7.39
CA ALA A 29 -8.00 -0.39 6.43
C ALA A 29 -7.85 -1.75 7.14
N THR A 30 -8.97 -2.44 7.36
CA THR A 30 -8.98 -3.79 7.93
C THR A 30 -8.69 -4.75 6.81
N ALA A 31 -7.41 -5.02 6.57
CA ALA A 31 -7.00 -6.19 5.81
C ALA A 31 -7.25 -7.41 6.71
N THR A 32 -8.15 -8.31 6.30
CA THR A 32 -8.16 -9.67 6.84
C THR A 32 -6.89 -10.33 6.34
N GLU A 33 -5.86 -10.40 7.18
CA GLU A 33 -4.60 -11.03 6.81
C GLU A 33 -4.81 -12.54 6.72
N ALA A 34 -4.93 -13.06 5.50
CA ALA A 34 -4.72 -14.49 5.28
C ALA A 34 -3.29 -14.85 5.72
N GLU A 35 -3.14 -15.98 6.40
CA GLU A 35 -1.84 -16.49 6.80
C GLU A 35 -0.97 -16.77 5.56
N PHE A 36 0.33 -16.56 5.68
CA PHE A 36 1.28 -16.95 4.65
C PHE A 36 1.36 -18.47 4.55
N VAL A 37 1.09 -19.00 3.36
CA VAL A 37 1.21 -20.42 3.03
C VAL A 37 2.48 -20.64 2.22
N GLU A 38 3.28 -21.64 2.57
CA GLU A 38 4.43 -22.03 1.77
C GLU A 38 3.98 -22.60 0.41
N ARG A 39 4.65 -22.16 -0.65
CA ARG A 39 4.42 -22.59 -2.03
C ARG A 39 5.75 -22.92 -2.70
N GLN A 40 5.69 -23.79 -3.70
CA GLN A 40 6.81 -24.12 -4.56
C GLN A 40 6.36 -24.01 -6.01
N ILE A 41 7.21 -23.44 -6.86
CA ILE A 41 7.10 -23.52 -8.31
C ILE A 41 8.35 -24.16 -8.89
N GLU A 42 8.19 -24.82 -10.03
CA GLU A 42 9.32 -25.24 -10.85
C GLU A 42 9.82 -24.04 -11.68
N SER A 43 11.14 -23.87 -11.74
CA SER A 43 11.80 -22.85 -12.53
C SER A 43 13.02 -23.43 -13.23
N ASP A 44 13.57 -22.72 -14.21
CA ASP A 44 14.75 -23.17 -14.97
C ASP A 44 16.00 -23.43 -14.10
N GLU A 45 16.05 -22.83 -12.89
CA GLU A 45 17.13 -23.03 -11.90
C GLU A 45 16.76 -24.04 -10.80
N GLY A 46 15.68 -24.79 -11.00
CA GLY A 46 15.14 -25.74 -10.03
C GLY A 46 13.99 -25.17 -9.20
N PRO A 47 13.57 -25.92 -8.15
CA PRO A 47 12.39 -25.58 -7.36
C PRO A 47 12.61 -24.29 -6.57
N LEU A 48 11.65 -23.37 -6.66
CA LEU A 48 11.66 -22.10 -5.98
C LEU A 48 10.56 -22.09 -4.91
N ARG A 49 10.99 -22.04 -3.65
CA ARG A 49 10.11 -21.94 -2.48
C ARG A 49 9.90 -20.49 -2.05
N PHE A 50 8.69 -20.17 -1.67
CA PHE A 50 8.28 -18.84 -1.23
C PHE A 50 7.04 -18.94 -0.35
N PHE A 51 6.76 -17.89 0.40
CA PHE A 51 5.51 -17.75 1.14
C PHE A 51 4.52 -16.91 0.34
N TRP A 52 3.24 -17.23 0.44
CA TRP A 52 2.18 -16.60 -0.32
C TRP A 52 0.95 -16.35 0.53
N ARG A 53 0.32 -15.18 0.39
CA ARG A 53 -1.01 -14.92 0.93
C ARG A 53 -1.88 -14.19 -0.09
N ALA A 54 -3.18 -14.47 -0.07
CA ALA A 54 -4.16 -13.66 -0.78
C ALA A 54 -4.37 -12.35 0.00
N LEU A 55 -4.59 -11.26 -0.73
CA LEU A 55 -4.92 -9.97 -0.15
C LEU A 55 -6.38 -9.61 -0.49
N THR A 56 -7.13 -9.27 0.55
CA THR A 56 -8.46 -8.64 0.44
C THR A 56 -8.40 -7.30 1.14
N ALA A 57 -7.68 -6.35 0.53
CA ALA A 57 -7.53 -5.01 1.07
C ALA A 57 -8.22 -3.99 0.16
N THR A 58 -8.96 -3.07 0.77
CA THR A 58 -9.51 -1.90 0.09
C THR A 58 -8.54 -0.73 0.19
N ALA A 59 -8.58 0.15 -0.80
CA ALA A 59 -7.79 1.37 -0.76
C ALA A 59 -8.08 2.17 0.52
N PRO A 60 -7.04 2.65 1.23
CA PRO A 60 -7.23 3.49 2.40
C PRO A 60 -7.86 4.83 2.01
N GLY A 61 -8.74 5.36 2.87
CA GLY A 61 -9.37 6.66 2.66
C GLY A 61 -8.35 7.80 2.50
N PRO A 62 -8.74 8.92 1.87
CA PRO A 62 -7.82 10.01 1.50
C PRO A 62 -7.06 10.62 2.69
N ASP A 63 -7.68 10.62 3.87
CA ASP A 63 -7.15 11.18 5.12
C ASP A 63 -6.53 10.14 6.05
N ALA A 64 -6.52 8.87 5.65
CA ALA A 64 -5.92 7.80 6.45
C ALA A 64 -4.41 8.04 6.60
N THR A 65 -3.89 7.95 7.82
CA THR A 65 -2.45 7.94 8.04
C THR A 65 -1.91 6.55 7.71
N ILE A 66 -0.92 6.46 6.81
CA ILE A 66 -0.34 5.19 6.37
C ILE A 66 1.13 5.20 6.75
N ALA A 67 1.55 4.25 7.58
CA ALA A 67 2.95 4.03 7.93
C ALA A 67 3.58 2.97 7.01
N PRO A 68 4.86 3.06 6.62
CA PRO A 68 5.53 2.08 5.78
C PRO A 68 6.01 0.85 6.59
N ASP A 69 5.14 0.31 7.43
CA ASP A 69 5.39 -0.83 8.35
C ASP A 69 5.11 -2.19 7.69
N THR A 70 4.39 -2.20 6.57
CA THR A 70 4.15 -3.38 5.73
C THR A 70 4.39 -3.03 4.27
N ALA A 71 4.72 -4.03 3.45
CA ALA A 71 4.88 -3.83 2.01
C ALA A 71 3.61 -3.26 1.35
N LEU A 72 2.43 -3.71 1.80
CA LEU A 72 1.15 -3.19 1.29
C LEU A 72 0.94 -1.72 1.67
N ASN A 73 1.22 -1.33 2.91
CA ASN A 73 1.10 0.07 3.31
C ASN A 73 2.12 0.95 2.58
N THR A 74 3.35 0.51 2.40
CA THR A 74 4.35 1.23 1.59
C THR A 74 3.86 1.38 0.14
N SER A 75 3.22 0.37 -0.43
CA SER A 75 2.61 0.43 -1.78
C SER A 75 1.51 1.48 -1.87
N TRP A 76 0.57 1.50 -0.91
CA TRP A 76 -0.47 2.54 -0.88
C TRP A 76 0.10 3.95 -0.70
N LEU A 77 1.08 4.09 0.19
CA LEU A 77 1.73 5.37 0.44
C LEU A 77 2.48 5.87 -0.80
N LEU A 78 3.19 4.98 -1.50
CA LEU A 78 3.86 5.26 -2.77
C LEU A 78 2.88 5.82 -3.81
N HIS A 79 1.80 5.08 -4.10
CA HIS A 79 0.83 5.51 -5.11
C HIS A 79 0.13 6.80 -4.73
N ARG A 80 -0.09 7.05 -3.44
CA ARG A 80 -0.64 8.32 -2.97
C ARG A 80 0.29 9.50 -3.27
N HIS A 81 1.59 9.38 -3.00
CA HIS A 81 2.55 10.43 -3.33
C HIS A 81 2.61 10.65 -4.85
N LEU A 82 2.65 9.57 -5.62
CA LEU A 82 2.71 9.65 -7.08
C LEU A 82 1.44 10.26 -7.70
N ALA A 83 0.25 9.88 -7.24
CA ALA A 83 -1.02 10.46 -7.69
C ALA A 83 -1.14 11.97 -7.39
N ARG A 84 -0.40 12.48 -6.39
CA ARG A 84 -0.30 13.92 -6.08
C ARG A 84 0.81 14.61 -6.88
N GLY A 85 1.68 13.86 -7.54
CA GLY A 85 2.88 14.34 -8.23
C GLY A 85 4.03 14.68 -7.28
N ALA A 86 4.02 14.15 -6.05
CA ALA A 86 5.07 14.34 -5.05
C ALA A 86 6.18 13.29 -5.26
N ILE A 87 7.02 13.50 -6.28
CA ILE A 87 8.02 12.51 -6.69
C ILE A 87 9.17 12.38 -5.71
N GLU A 88 9.48 13.44 -4.96
CA GLU A 88 10.50 13.45 -3.91
C GLU A 88 10.09 12.53 -2.76
N ASP A 89 8.87 12.69 -2.24
CA ASP A 89 8.35 11.84 -1.16
C ASP A 89 8.24 10.38 -1.60
N ALA A 90 7.76 10.14 -2.83
CA ALA A 90 7.71 8.80 -3.41
C ALA A 90 9.10 8.16 -3.51
N ALA A 91 10.12 8.94 -3.86
CA ALA A 91 11.49 8.46 -3.97
C ALA A 91 12.09 8.06 -2.62
N LEU A 92 11.73 8.75 -1.53
CA LEU A 92 12.18 8.41 -0.17
C LEU A 92 11.68 7.04 0.32
N LEU A 93 10.67 6.46 -0.33
CA LEU A 93 10.19 5.11 -0.06
C LEU A 93 11.05 4.02 -0.72
N SER A 94 12.12 4.36 -1.44
CA SER A 94 12.99 3.40 -2.13
C SER A 94 14.31 3.19 -1.38
N ASN A 95 14.85 1.97 -1.43
CA ASN A 95 16.22 1.68 -0.98
C ASN A 95 17.31 2.32 -1.87
N ALA A 96 16.94 2.96 -2.98
CA ALA A 96 17.81 3.73 -3.85
C ALA A 96 17.16 5.08 -4.22
N PRO A 97 16.96 6.00 -3.26
CA PRO A 97 16.06 7.15 -3.41
C PRO A 97 16.48 8.11 -4.52
N ARG A 98 17.79 8.39 -4.65
CA ARG A 98 18.30 9.26 -5.73
C ARG A 98 17.97 8.70 -7.11
N ARG A 99 18.22 7.41 -7.33
CA ARG A 99 17.93 6.73 -8.59
C ARG A 99 16.43 6.74 -8.89
N ARG A 100 15.61 6.42 -7.89
CA ARG A 100 14.15 6.44 -8.01
C ARG A 100 13.64 7.82 -8.39
N TYR A 101 14.15 8.88 -7.75
CA TYR A 101 13.81 10.26 -8.10
C TYR A 101 14.15 10.59 -9.56
N GLU A 102 15.36 10.25 -10.02
CA GLU A 102 15.79 10.49 -11.40
C GLU A 102 14.93 9.72 -12.42
N GLU A 103 14.48 8.51 -12.11
CA GLU A 103 13.54 7.74 -12.92
C GLU A 103 12.13 8.37 -12.95
N LEU A 104 11.59 8.74 -11.79
CA LEU A 104 10.27 9.39 -11.68
C LEU A 104 10.25 10.75 -12.37
N LYS A 105 11.32 11.55 -12.21
CA LYS A 105 11.48 12.84 -12.86
C LYS A 105 11.47 12.69 -14.38
N ARG A 106 12.25 11.76 -14.94
CA ARG A 106 12.27 11.49 -16.38
C ARG A 106 10.90 11.05 -16.89
N TYR A 107 10.19 10.21 -16.14
CA TYR A 107 8.84 9.79 -16.53
C TYR A 107 7.85 10.97 -16.50
N LEU A 108 7.86 11.76 -15.43
CA LEU A 108 7.04 12.98 -15.27
C LEU A 108 7.28 13.98 -16.41
N GLU A 109 8.54 14.22 -16.78
CA GLU A 109 8.90 15.10 -17.90
C GLU A 109 8.42 14.53 -19.25
N GLY A 110 8.46 13.21 -19.43
CA GLY A 110 8.06 12.54 -20.67
C GLY A 110 6.54 12.52 -20.91
N VAL A 111 5.73 12.35 -19.87
CA VAL A 111 4.26 12.27 -20.02
C VAL A 111 3.53 13.56 -19.63
N GLY A 112 4.19 14.44 -18.88
CA GLY A 112 3.57 15.65 -18.32
C GLY A 112 2.82 15.38 -17.01
N LYS A 113 2.64 16.45 -16.23
CA LYS A 113 2.14 16.38 -14.85
C LYS A 113 0.75 15.76 -14.71
N GLU A 114 -0.19 16.13 -15.58
CA GLU A 114 -1.57 15.65 -15.49
C GLU A 114 -1.66 14.16 -15.85
N ALA A 115 -1.02 13.75 -16.95
CA ALA A 115 -0.97 12.34 -17.34
C ALA A 115 -0.27 11.48 -16.28
N PHE A 116 0.82 11.98 -15.69
CA PHE A 116 1.51 11.29 -14.59
C PHE A 116 0.58 11.02 -13.41
N ARG A 117 -0.12 12.06 -12.94
CA ARG A 117 -1.08 11.94 -11.83
C ARG A 117 -2.23 11.01 -12.16
N GLN A 118 -2.73 11.08 -13.39
CA GLN A 118 -3.79 10.19 -13.87
C GLN A 118 -3.34 8.72 -13.82
N VAL A 119 -2.18 8.39 -14.39
CA VAL A 119 -1.64 7.02 -14.40
C VAL A 119 -1.52 6.45 -12.99
N PHE A 120 -0.96 7.20 -12.03
CA PHE A 120 -0.82 6.71 -10.66
C PHE A 120 -2.12 6.80 -9.84
N GLY A 121 -3.05 7.66 -10.24
CA GLY A 121 -4.41 7.70 -9.69
C GLY A 121 -5.22 6.43 -10.01
N GLU A 122 -4.88 5.70 -11.08
CA GLU A 122 -5.56 4.46 -11.45
C GLU A 122 -5.51 3.41 -10.33
N TYR A 123 -4.48 3.40 -9.49
CA TYR A 123 -4.37 2.45 -8.36
C TYR A 123 -5.48 2.62 -7.32
N PHE A 124 -6.20 3.75 -7.32
CA PHE A 124 -7.32 4.04 -6.42
C PHE A 124 -8.69 3.93 -7.10
N VAL A 125 -8.74 3.60 -8.40
CA VAL A 125 -10.01 3.40 -9.12
C VAL A 125 -10.66 2.08 -8.66
N PRO A 126 -11.98 2.05 -8.43
CA PRO A 126 -12.70 0.82 -8.10
C PRO A 126 -12.38 -0.30 -9.10
N GLY A 127 -12.01 -1.48 -8.60
CA GLY A 127 -11.64 -2.64 -9.42
C GLY A 127 -10.14 -2.91 -9.48
N ASN A 128 -9.31 -1.86 -9.43
CA ASN A 128 -7.88 -2.00 -9.23
C ASN A 128 -7.60 -2.28 -7.76
N ARG A 129 -6.88 -3.38 -7.48
CA ARG A 129 -6.64 -3.82 -6.10
C ARG A 129 -5.40 -4.69 -5.97
N PRO A 130 -4.75 -4.69 -4.79
CA PRO A 130 -3.84 -5.75 -4.44
C PRO A 130 -4.61 -7.07 -4.33
N VAL A 131 -4.08 -8.15 -4.89
CA VAL A 131 -4.69 -9.48 -4.88
C VAL A 131 -3.87 -10.51 -4.12
N ALA A 132 -2.57 -10.26 -3.99
CA ALA A 132 -1.69 -11.17 -3.27
C ALA A 132 -0.38 -10.53 -2.83
N GLU A 133 0.27 -11.19 -1.89
CA GLU A 133 1.62 -10.91 -1.45
C GLU A 133 2.45 -12.20 -1.46
N ALA A 134 3.63 -12.14 -2.09
CA ALA A 134 4.63 -13.20 -2.01
C ALA A 134 5.85 -12.75 -1.20
N ALA A 135 6.48 -13.65 -0.47
CA ALA A 135 7.62 -13.35 0.38
C ALA A 135 8.77 -14.36 0.23
N ILE A 136 10.01 -13.83 0.19
CA ILE A 136 11.25 -14.59 0.28
C ILE A 136 12.18 -13.84 1.24
N GLY A 137 12.38 -14.38 2.46
CA GLY A 137 13.14 -13.70 3.51
C GLY A 137 12.51 -12.33 3.84
N PRO A 138 13.28 -11.21 3.84
CA PRO A 138 12.74 -9.85 4.05
C PRO A 138 12.14 -9.22 2.79
N HIS A 139 12.21 -9.87 1.63
CA HIS A 139 11.69 -9.32 0.38
C HIS A 139 10.22 -9.69 0.21
N ARG A 140 9.46 -8.77 -0.38
CA ARG A 140 8.03 -8.92 -0.69
C ARG A 140 7.74 -8.56 -2.13
N LEU A 141 6.74 -9.20 -2.69
CA LEU A 141 6.10 -8.84 -3.95
C LEU A 141 4.63 -8.56 -3.65
N ILE A 142 4.18 -7.33 -3.90
CA ILE A 142 2.75 -7.01 -3.94
C ILE A 142 2.27 -7.19 -5.37
N VAL A 143 1.25 -8.04 -5.54
CA VAL A 143 0.62 -8.31 -6.83
C VAL A 143 -0.66 -7.50 -6.92
N TRP A 144 -0.73 -6.66 -7.95
CA TRP A 144 -1.88 -5.83 -8.27
C TRP A 144 -2.65 -6.42 -9.44
N HIS A 145 -3.98 -6.45 -9.34
CA HIS A 145 -4.85 -6.61 -10.48
C HIS A 145 -5.28 -5.21 -10.96
N LEU A 146 -4.90 -4.87 -12.20
CA LEU A 146 -5.27 -3.61 -12.84
C LEU A 146 -6.32 -3.88 -13.93
N GLN A 147 -7.59 -3.65 -13.60
CA GLN A 147 -8.75 -4.00 -14.42
C GLN A 147 -8.73 -3.33 -15.80
N ASN A 148 -8.33 -2.06 -15.88
CA ASN A 148 -8.26 -1.32 -17.15
C ASN A 148 -7.33 -1.98 -18.18
N ALA A 149 -6.36 -2.75 -17.71
CA ALA A 149 -5.37 -3.42 -18.53
C ALA A 149 -5.48 -4.94 -18.48
N ASP A 150 -6.49 -5.48 -17.78
CA ASP A 150 -6.72 -6.89 -17.49
C ASP A 150 -5.40 -7.66 -17.21
N ARG A 151 -4.55 -7.06 -16.37
CA ARG A 151 -3.19 -7.55 -16.15
C ARG A 151 -2.79 -7.53 -14.69
N LEU A 152 -1.92 -8.48 -14.36
CA LEU A 152 -1.20 -8.48 -13.09
C LEU A 152 0.03 -7.57 -13.18
N ALA A 153 0.11 -6.58 -12.30
CA ALA A 153 1.31 -5.78 -12.04
C ALA A 153 1.97 -6.25 -10.73
N GLY A 154 3.27 -6.01 -10.61
CA GLY A 154 4.02 -6.45 -9.43
C GLY A 154 4.98 -5.38 -8.96
N GLU A 155 5.02 -5.18 -7.65
CA GLU A 155 5.89 -4.23 -6.96
C GLU A 155 6.73 -4.95 -5.93
N TYR A 156 8.02 -4.64 -5.89
CA TYR A 156 8.99 -5.33 -5.07
C TYR A 156 9.38 -4.45 -3.90
N TYR A 157 9.34 -5.02 -2.71
CA TYR A 157 9.71 -4.35 -1.47
C TYR A 157 10.74 -5.18 -0.70
N VAL A 158 11.48 -4.52 0.17
CA VAL A 158 12.41 -5.15 1.10
C VAL A 158 12.27 -4.49 2.46
N GLU A 159 12.26 -5.31 3.50
CA GLU A 159 12.31 -4.84 4.88
C GLU A 159 13.74 -4.46 5.27
N ILE A 160 13.93 -3.22 5.73
CA ILE A 160 15.19 -2.69 6.24
C ILE A 160 14.88 -1.99 7.56
N GLU A 161 15.49 -2.45 8.66
CA GLU A 161 15.35 -1.84 10.00
C GLU A 161 13.87 -1.65 10.43
N GLY A 162 13.03 -2.66 10.17
CA GLY A 162 11.60 -2.65 10.55
C GLY A 162 10.71 -1.75 9.68
N ARG A 163 11.20 -1.31 8.51
CA ARG A 163 10.44 -0.54 7.53
C ARG A 163 10.51 -1.19 6.16
N PHE A 164 9.40 -1.16 5.43
CA PHE A 164 9.38 -1.64 4.04
C PHE A 164 9.69 -0.52 3.07
N MET A 165 10.67 -0.75 2.20
CA MET A 165 11.09 0.14 1.13
C MET A 165 10.94 -0.56 -0.23
N ILE A 166 10.76 0.20 -1.30
CA ILE A 166 10.81 -0.32 -2.67
C ILE A 166 12.20 -0.88 -2.93
N ASP A 167 12.25 -2.11 -3.45
CA ASP A 167 13.48 -2.81 -3.78
C ASP A 167 13.95 -2.45 -5.20
N ASP A 168 14.66 -1.34 -5.34
CA ASP A 168 15.25 -0.87 -6.59
C ASP A 168 16.67 -1.37 -6.84
N GLY A 169 17.28 -1.95 -5.81
CA GLY A 169 18.55 -2.65 -5.89
C GLY A 169 18.48 -3.94 -6.73
N PRO A 170 19.58 -4.34 -7.38
CA PRO A 170 19.71 -5.71 -7.87
C PRO A 170 19.87 -6.65 -6.68
N SER A 171 19.03 -7.69 -6.58
CA SER A 171 19.16 -8.72 -5.55
C SER A 171 18.68 -10.08 -6.06
N VAL A 172 19.31 -11.16 -5.57
CA VAL A 172 18.90 -12.54 -5.90
C VAL A 172 17.44 -12.80 -5.47
N PRO A 173 16.99 -12.43 -4.26
CA PRO A 173 15.59 -12.60 -3.86
C PRO A 173 14.61 -11.84 -4.75
N ARG A 174 14.93 -10.62 -5.19
CA ARG A 174 14.08 -9.88 -6.13
C ARG A 174 13.97 -10.58 -7.48
N ASN A 175 15.07 -11.11 -8.01
CA ASN A 175 15.03 -11.90 -9.24
C ASN A 175 14.19 -13.17 -9.10
N ARG A 176 14.23 -13.82 -7.93
CA ARG A 176 13.35 -14.95 -7.60
C ARG A 176 11.88 -14.53 -7.54
N LEU A 177 11.56 -13.41 -6.88
CA LEU A 177 10.19 -12.86 -6.86
C LEU A 177 9.69 -12.46 -8.26
N ARG A 178 10.58 -11.99 -9.16
CA ARG A 178 10.22 -11.73 -10.57
C ARG A 178 9.75 -12.99 -11.29
N ARG A 179 10.32 -14.15 -10.96
CA ARG A 179 9.86 -15.45 -11.51
C ARG A 179 8.51 -15.85 -10.94
N VAL A 180 8.27 -15.63 -9.65
CA VAL A 180 6.94 -15.82 -9.05
C VAL A 180 5.88 -15.00 -9.79
N LEU A 181 6.15 -13.72 -10.06
CA LEU A 181 5.24 -12.87 -10.85
C LEU A 181 5.04 -13.39 -12.29
N ALA A 182 6.10 -13.89 -12.93
CA ALA A 182 6.01 -14.47 -14.27
C ALA A 182 5.12 -15.74 -14.28
N SER A 183 5.29 -16.64 -13.31
CA SER A 183 4.45 -17.83 -13.17
C SER A 183 2.99 -17.51 -12.89
N LEU A 184 2.69 -16.48 -12.09
CA LEU A 184 1.33 -15.98 -11.89
C LEU A 184 0.71 -15.48 -13.20
N ARG A 185 1.46 -14.69 -13.97
CA ARG A 185 1.01 -14.19 -15.28
C ARG A 185 0.81 -15.30 -16.30
N ALA A 186 1.55 -16.39 -16.18
CA ALA A 186 1.40 -17.59 -17.00
C ALA A 186 0.25 -18.52 -16.55
N GLY A 187 -0.45 -18.19 -15.46
CA GLY A 187 -1.52 -19.03 -14.90
C GLY A 187 -1.02 -20.30 -14.19
N GLN A 188 0.28 -20.43 -13.94
CA GLN A 188 0.87 -21.57 -13.22
C GLN A 188 0.63 -21.49 -11.70
N LEU A 189 0.25 -20.30 -11.22
CA LEU A 189 -0.16 -20.03 -9.85
C LEU A 189 -1.49 -19.28 -9.90
N PRO A 190 -2.47 -19.62 -9.03
CA PRO A 190 -3.70 -18.87 -8.95
C PRO A 190 -3.44 -17.49 -8.33
N ALA A 191 -3.95 -16.43 -8.98
CA ALA A 191 -3.79 -15.04 -8.51
C ALA A 191 -4.54 -14.75 -7.20
N SER A 192 -5.56 -15.56 -6.89
CA SER A 192 -6.28 -15.58 -5.62
C SER A 192 -6.29 -17.02 -5.10
N LEU A 193 -6.05 -17.22 -3.80
CA LEU A 193 -6.38 -18.51 -3.19
C LEU A 193 -7.88 -18.78 -3.47
N PRO A 194 -8.29 -19.97 -3.92
CA PRO A 194 -9.69 -20.34 -3.79
C PRO A 194 -10.06 -20.13 -2.32
N ALA A 195 -11.29 -19.66 -2.06
CA ALA A 195 -11.81 -19.48 -0.71
C ALA A 195 -11.83 -20.78 0.11
N ASP A 196 -11.46 -21.89 -0.51
CA ASP A 196 -11.49 -23.24 0.01
C ASP A 196 -10.17 -23.96 -0.36
N PRO A 197 -9.29 -24.26 0.60
CA PRO A 197 -8.06 -25.01 0.36
C PRO A 197 -8.31 -26.45 -0.11
N ASP A 198 -9.53 -26.98 0.06
CA ASP A 198 -9.90 -28.35 -0.34
C ASP A 198 -10.32 -28.47 -1.81
N LYS A 199 -10.37 -27.37 -2.57
CA LYS A 199 -10.68 -27.36 -4.02
C LYS A 199 -9.46 -27.32 -4.93
N ILE A 200 -8.32 -27.85 -4.49
CA ILE A 200 -7.20 -28.14 -5.40
C ILE A 200 -7.26 -29.62 -5.75
N SER A 201 -8.12 -29.96 -6.72
CA SER A 201 -8.03 -31.13 -7.62
C SER A 201 -9.37 -31.39 -8.28
N GLU A 202 -9.42 -31.26 -9.60
CA GLU A 202 -10.04 -32.23 -10.53
C GLU A 202 -9.35 -32.12 -11.90
#